data_AF-A0A0G0YFM2-F1
#
_entry.id   AF-A0A0G0YFM2-F1
#
_cell.length_a   1.000
_cell.length_b   1.000
_cell.length_c   1.000
_cell.angle_alpha   90.00
_cell.angle_beta   90.00
_cell.angle_gamma   90.00
#
_symmetry.space_group_name_H-M   'P 1'
#
loop_
_entity.id
_entity.type
_entity.pdbx_description
1 polymer ?
#
loop_
_entity_poly.entity_id
_entity_poly.type
_entity_poly.pdbx_seq_one_letter_code
_entity_poly.pdbx_strand_id
1 'polypeptide(L)'
;MAEIKKYSIITGLTHLKNIFQPTANQPRKSSNNIILNNMGHNHIEQGGERKTMNTDHEHQHETDELWKKSEQSPFISGLREGEKVADIMERLDYQRAFEKRSKVLGCSDGRCRGHRLGLPGDGILALQTDQEKCIRMLKDGGVDEVYSHANCGAATLALRNTPPEHLPIGVKTAEDLAKYHAEGVARKLGAKCGHTEVCDMSGEVHNERAIYFDGTGMANPEALPELPAGFIYSGPALGMSEERMQADIETLASIALGDHGFGNRFTKEKPLYVVISAKDEEQLEALTEIAEKAAEQFHGRVAVDSFIAK
;
A
#
# COMPACT_ATOMS: atom_id res chain seq x y z
N MET A 1 23.41 -47.70 -6.22
CA MET A 1 23.63 -46.37 -6.83
C MET A 1 22.34 -45.98 -7.52
N ALA A 2 21.56 -45.09 -6.91
CA ALA A 2 20.22 -44.73 -7.38
C ALA A 2 20.29 -43.40 -8.15
N GLU A 3 19.75 -43.40 -9.37
CA GLU A 3 19.66 -42.24 -10.25
C GLU A 3 18.61 -41.24 -9.73
N ILE A 4 19.04 -40.00 -9.51
CA ILE A 4 18.17 -38.88 -9.16
C ILE A 4 17.60 -38.29 -10.45
N LYS A 5 16.30 -38.47 -10.68
CA LYS A 5 15.55 -37.76 -11.73
C LYS A 5 15.40 -36.29 -11.36
N LYS A 6 16.07 -35.41 -12.09
CA LYS A 6 15.84 -33.96 -12.08
C LYS A 6 14.47 -33.65 -12.70
N TYR A 7 13.52 -33.19 -11.90
CA TYR A 7 12.30 -32.56 -12.40
C TYR A 7 12.53 -31.05 -12.54
N SER A 8 12.48 -30.59 -13.78
CA SER A 8 12.41 -29.18 -14.17
C SER A 8 11.03 -28.63 -13.79
N ILE A 9 10.98 -27.68 -12.86
CA ILE A 9 9.77 -26.90 -12.56
C ILE A 9 9.64 -25.85 -13.65
N ILE A 10 8.73 -26.10 -14.59
CA ILE A 10 8.41 -25.18 -15.68
C ILE A 10 7.65 -23.98 -15.10
N THR A 11 8.18 -22.80 -15.42
CA THR A 11 7.71 -21.45 -15.14
C THR A 11 6.32 -21.18 -15.71
N GLY A 12 5.36 -20.82 -14.86
CA GLY A 12 4.01 -20.37 -15.22
C GLY A 12 3.77 -18.89 -14.94
N LEU A 13 4.61 -17.98 -15.47
CA LEU A 13 4.45 -16.52 -15.29
C LEU A 13 4.62 -15.70 -16.58
N THR A 14 4.63 -16.35 -17.75
CA THR A 14 4.90 -15.70 -19.05
C THR A 14 3.71 -14.97 -19.69
N HIS A 15 2.57 -14.76 -19.01
CA HIS A 15 1.37 -14.16 -19.62
C HIS A 15 0.85 -12.84 -19.03
N LEU A 16 1.61 -12.16 -18.16
CA LEU A 16 1.22 -10.83 -17.65
C LEU A 16 1.58 -9.64 -18.57
N LYS A 17 2.06 -9.88 -19.79
CA LYS A 17 2.55 -8.81 -20.69
C LYS A 17 1.47 -7.92 -21.33
N ASN A 18 0.17 -8.19 -21.17
CA ASN A 18 -0.88 -7.54 -21.97
C ASN A 18 -2.03 -6.86 -21.19
N ILE A 19 -1.90 -6.58 -19.89
CA ILE A 19 -3.03 -5.99 -19.11
C ILE A 19 -2.89 -4.48 -18.88
N PHE A 20 -1.76 -3.86 -19.21
CA PHE A 20 -1.59 -2.41 -19.14
C PHE A 20 -1.19 -1.82 -20.50
N GLN A 21 -2.19 -1.56 -21.34
CA GLN A 21 -2.10 -0.52 -22.36
C GLN A 21 -3.32 0.41 -22.21
N PRO A 22 -3.12 1.73 -22.08
CA PRO A 22 -4.21 2.68 -22.12
C PRO A 22 -4.68 2.82 -23.57
N THR A 23 -5.90 2.37 -23.88
CA THR A 23 -6.49 2.63 -25.20
C THR A 23 -6.89 4.11 -25.27
N ALA A 24 -6.14 4.87 -26.06
CA ALA A 24 -6.46 6.24 -26.44
C ALA A 24 -7.74 6.34 -27.29
N ASN A 25 -8.56 7.34 -26.96
CA ASN A 25 -9.55 8.04 -27.80
C ASN A 25 -10.44 7.25 -28.77
N GLN A 26 -11.71 7.05 -28.38
CA GLN A 26 -12.85 7.24 -29.29
C GLN A 26 -14.04 7.91 -28.56
N PRO A 27 -14.76 8.85 -29.21
CA PRO A 27 -15.83 9.61 -28.57
C PRO A 27 -17.11 8.77 -28.50
N ARG A 28 -17.64 8.55 -27.29
CA ARG A 28 -18.98 7.96 -27.15
C ARG A 28 -20.06 9.03 -27.20
N LYS A 29 -20.89 8.88 -28.22
CA LYS A 29 -22.16 9.58 -28.44
C LYS A 29 -23.14 9.35 -27.29
N SER A 30 -24.02 10.33 -27.16
CA SER A 30 -25.12 10.47 -26.22
C SER A 30 -26.12 9.31 -26.15
N SER A 31 -26.81 9.27 -25.01
CA SER A 31 -28.17 8.75 -24.78
C SER A 31 -28.33 7.24 -24.53
N ASN A 32 -28.60 6.86 -23.28
CA ASN A 32 -29.95 6.45 -22.86
C ASN A 32 -29.98 6.00 -21.39
N ASN A 33 -30.95 6.54 -20.66
CA ASN A 33 -31.40 6.08 -19.34
C ASN A 33 -31.79 4.59 -19.39
N ILE A 34 -31.28 3.78 -18.47
CA ILE A 34 -31.92 2.51 -18.09
C ILE A 34 -31.94 2.42 -16.56
N ILE A 35 -33.17 2.21 -16.09
CA ILE A 35 -33.65 2.09 -14.72
C ILE A 35 -33.09 0.83 -14.07
N LEU A 36 -32.52 0.96 -12.87
CA LEU A 36 -32.19 -0.17 -11.99
C LEU A 36 -33.47 -0.68 -11.34
N ASN A 37 -33.93 -1.87 -11.76
CA ASN A 37 -35.01 -2.60 -11.10
C ASN A 37 -34.45 -3.84 -10.36
N ASN A 38 -34.78 -3.87 -9.07
CA ASN A 38 -34.88 -4.99 -8.14
C ASN A 38 -34.86 -6.41 -8.72
N MET A 39 -33.97 -7.25 -8.20
CA MET A 39 -34.15 -8.70 -7.97
C MET A 39 -33.18 -9.11 -6.85
N GLY A 40 -33.50 -9.87 -5.81
CA GLY A 40 -34.74 -10.44 -5.31
C GLY A 40 -34.43 -11.03 -3.92
N HIS A 41 -35.26 -10.73 -2.93
CA HIS A 41 -35.19 -11.35 -1.62
C HIS A 41 -35.80 -12.76 -1.68
N ASN A 42 -35.00 -13.76 -1.31
CA ASN A 42 -35.54 -15.03 -0.82
C ASN A 42 -35.42 -15.02 0.71
N HIS A 43 -36.56 -14.82 1.36
CA HIS A 43 -36.74 -15.05 2.79
C HIS A 43 -36.68 -16.54 3.09
N ILE A 44 -35.73 -16.95 3.92
CA ILE A 44 -35.91 -18.06 4.86
C ILE A 44 -35.69 -17.45 6.24
N GLU A 45 -36.79 -17.18 6.94
CA GLU A 45 -36.78 -16.78 8.34
C GLU A 45 -36.46 -17.98 9.21
N GLN A 46 -35.31 -17.95 9.89
CA GLN A 46 -35.15 -18.60 11.19
C GLN A 46 -34.36 -17.68 12.13
N GLY A 47 -35.09 -17.12 13.10
CA GLY A 47 -34.69 -16.66 14.43
C GLY A 47 -33.24 -16.20 14.65
N GLY A 48 -33.08 -14.89 14.72
CA GLY A 48 -31.92 -14.24 15.32
C GLY A 48 -31.90 -12.76 15.01
N GLU A 49 -32.45 -11.93 15.91
CA GLU A 49 -32.24 -10.48 15.88
C GLU A 49 -30.73 -10.19 15.93
N ARG A 50 -30.12 -9.96 14.75
CA ARG A 50 -28.75 -9.46 14.66
C ARG A 50 -28.81 -7.93 14.63
N LYS A 51 -28.25 -7.33 15.68
CA LYS A 51 -27.83 -5.93 15.76
C LYS A 51 -26.99 -5.55 14.54
N THR A 52 -27.58 -4.94 13.52
CA THR A 52 -26.85 -4.37 12.36
C THR A 52 -26.87 -2.84 12.34
N MET A 53 -27.63 -2.19 13.23
CA MET A 53 -27.71 -0.72 13.28
C MET A 53 -26.69 -0.06 14.23
N ASN A 54 -25.97 -0.83 15.06
CA ASN A 54 -25.00 -0.26 16.01
C ASN A 54 -23.58 -0.17 15.45
N THR A 55 -23.20 -1.06 14.53
CA THR A 55 -21.82 -1.19 14.03
C THR A 55 -21.42 -0.03 13.12
N ASP A 56 -22.32 0.44 12.26
CA ASP A 56 -22.00 1.52 11.30
C ASP A 56 -21.82 2.87 12.02
N HIS A 57 -22.63 3.12 13.06
CA HIS A 57 -22.49 4.31 13.90
C HIS A 57 -21.22 4.27 14.76
N GLU A 58 -20.87 3.11 15.32
CA GLU A 58 -19.63 2.91 16.07
C GLU A 58 -18.39 3.09 15.19
N HIS A 59 -18.38 2.52 13.97
CA HIS A 59 -17.30 2.71 12.99
C HIS A 59 -17.15 4.16 12.52
N GLN A 60 -18.26 4.86 12.26
CA GLN A 60 -18.20 6.29 11.91
C GLN A 60 -17.64 7.14 13.05
N HIS A 61 -18.07 6.88 14.29
CA HIS A 61 -17.57 7.58 15.46
C HIS A 61 -16.07 7.34 15.70
N GLU A 62 -15.60 6.10 15.60
CA GLU A 62 -14.17 5.77 15.71
C GLU A 62 -13.34 6.49 14.62
N THR A 63 -13.82 6.47 13.38
CA THR A 63 -13.17 7.14 12.25
C THR A 63 -13.07 8.66 12.46
N ASP A 64 -14.11 9.29 13.02
CA ASP A 64 -14.12 10.72 13.34
C ASP A 64 -13.12 11.09 14.44
N GLU A 65 -13.02 10.27 15.49
CA GLU A 65 -12.05 10.49 16.56
C GLU A 65 -10.60 10.33 16.06
N LEU A 66 -10.33 9.31 15.24
CA LEU A 66 -9.03 9.12 14.60
C LEU A 66 -8.68 10.29 13.68
N TRP A 67 -9.65 10.80 12.91
CA TRP A 67 -9.45 11.98 12.07
C TRP A 67 -9.10 13.21 12.91
N LYS A 68 -9.90 13.54 13.92
CA LYS A 68 -9.65 14.68 14.83
C LYS A 68 -8.30 14.58 15.51
N LYS A 69 -7.92 13.38 15.97
CA LYS A 69 -6.59 13.14 16.56
C LYS A 69 -5.48 13.42 15.55
N SER A 70 -5.63 12.96 14.31
CA SER A 70 -4.63 13.19 13.27
C SER A 70 -4.47 14.68 12.89
N GLU A 71 -5.54 15.48 12.99
CA GLU A 71 -5.48 16.93 12.78
C GLU A 71 -4.63 17.67 13.83
N GLN A 72 -4.36 17.05 14.97
CA GLN A 72 -3.53 17.62 16.05
C GLN A 72 -2.04 17.27 15.89
N SER A 73 -1.66 16.46 14.90
CA SER A 73 -0.25 16.17 14.62
C SER A 73 0.48 17.47 14.25
N PRO A 74 1.67 17.73 14.82
CA PRO A 74 2.50 18.87 14.42
C PRO A 74 2.80 18.92 12.92
N PHE A 75 2.94 17.75 12.30
CA PHE A 75 3.15 17.61 10.86
C PHE A 75 1.92 18.10 10.06
N ILE A 76 0.72 17.62 10.41
CA ILE A 76 -0.52 18.04 9.73
C ILE A 76 -0.83 19.52 9.99
N SER A 77 -0.58 20.04 11.20
CA SER A 77 -0.76 21.46 11.50
C SER A 77 0.15 22.33 10.63
N GLY A 78 1.44 22.00 10.54
CA GLY A 78 2.39 22.76 9.74
C GLY A 78 2.02 22.80 8.26
N LEU A 79 1.61 21.65 7.70
CA LEU A 79 1.14 21.59 6.30
C LEU A 79 -0.11 22.46 6.06
N ARG A 80 -1.04 22.52 7.02
CA ARG A 80 -2.23 23.39 6.93
C ARG A 80 -1.90 24.87 7.04
N GLU A 81 -0.81 25.21 7.74
CA GLU A 81 -0.28 26.56 7.86
C GLU A 81 0.56 26.97 6.64
N GLY A 82 0.78 26.04 5.69
CA GLY A 82 1.51 26.26 4.45
C GLY A 82 3.03 26.06 4.58
N GLU A 83 3.51 25.48 5.69
CA GLU A 83 4.89 25.05 5.82
C GLU A 83 5.22 23.96 4.77
N LYS A 84 6.48 23.95 4.31
CA LYS A 84 6.99 22.89 3.43
C LYS A 84 7.36 21.66 4.24
N VAL A 85 7.18 20.46 3.67
CA VAL A 85 7.62 19.21 4.30
C VAL A 85 9.07 19.28 4.76
N ALA A 86 9.98 19.81 3.94
CA ALA A 86 11.39 19.93 4.32
C ALA A 86 11.60 20.69 5.64
N ASP A 87 10.93 21.82 5.83
CA ASP A 87 11.06 22.65 7.05
C ASP A 87 10.47 21.94 8.27
N ILE A 88 9.33 21.26 8.09
CA ILE A 88 8.69 20.50 9.16
C ILE A 88 9.59 19.32 9.55
N MET A 89 10.11 18.56 8.58
CA MET A 89 10.97 17.40 8.83
C MET A 89 12.27 17.80 9.54
N GLU A 90 12.90 18.91 9.16
CA GLU A 90 14.11 19.43 9.84
C GLU A 90 13.80 19.78 11.31
N ARG A 91 12.69 20.47 11.56
CA ARG A 91 12.23 20.80 12.93
C ARG A 91 11.93 19.56 13.78
N LEU A 92 11.52 18.46 13.15
CA LEU A 92 11.23 17.19 13.79
C LEU A 92 12.47 16.29 13.98
N ASP A 93 13.67 16.76 13.62
CA ASP A 93 14.92 15.97 13.70
C ASP A 93 14.78 14.65 12.92
N TYR A 94 14.43 14.75 11.64
CA TYR A 94 14.08 13.59 10.81
C TYR A 94 15.19 12.54 10.75
N GLN A 95 16.44 12.91 10.97
CA GLN A 95 17.62 12.06 10.84
C GLN A 95 17.47 10.77 11.65
N ARG A 96 16.79 10.81 12.81
CA ARG A 96 16.49 9.62 13.63
C ARG A 96 15.64 8.56 12.92
N ALA A 97 14.84 8.97 11.94
CA ALA A 97 14.02 8.08 11.12
C ALA A 97 14.80 7.47 9.94
N PHE A 98 16.05 7.85 9.70
CA PHE A 98 16.86 7.39 8.57
C PHE A 98 18.20 6.76 9.00
N GLU A 99 18.39 6.49 10.30
CA GLU A 99 19.66 5.98 10.86
C GLU A 99 20.08 4.59 10.35
N LYS A 100 19.09 3.74 10.07
CA LYS A 100 19.33 2.35 9.69
C LYS A 100 18.31 1.91 8.66
N ARG A 101 18.71 1.01 7.78
CA ARG A 101 17.80 0.29 6.88
C ARG A 101 17.10 -0.84 7.64
N SER A 102 15.82 -1.07 7.37
CA SER A 102 15.10 -2.22 7.92
C SER A 102 15.58 -3.53 7.27
N LYS A 103 15.58 -4.60 8.06
CA LYS A 103 15.78 -5.98 7.59
C LYS A 103 14.47 -6.73 7.39
N VAL A 104 13.34 -6.04 7.56
CA VAL A 104 12.00 -6.59 7.45
C VAL A 104 11.36 -6.07 6.17
N LEU A 105 10.88 -6.98 5.31
CA LEU A 105 9.92 -6.65 4.25
C LEU A 105 8.51 -6.86 4.80
N GLY A 106 7.60 -5.93 4.53
CA GLY A 106 6.19 -6.11 4.84
C GLY A 106 5.28 -5.25 3.98
N CYS A 107 3.99 -5.29 4.28
CA CYS A 107 3.01 -4.47 3.58
C CYS A 107 3.19 -2.98 3.85
N SER A 108 2.84 -2.15 2.88
CA SER A 108 2.74 -0.70 3.03
C SER A 108 1.70 -0.24 4.05
N ASP A 109 0.75 -1.11 4.43
CA ASP A 109 -0.33 -0.86 5.40
C ASP A 109 0.19 -0.21 6.69
N GLY A 110 -0.27 1.00 7.02
CA GLY A 110 0.19 1.78 8.16
C GLY A 110 -0.21 1.18 9.51
N ARG A 111 -1.14 0.22 9.52
CA ARG A 111 -1.58 -0.48 10.74
C ARG A 111 -0.63 -1.60 11.15
N CYS A 112 0.23 -2.07 10.24
CA CYS A 112 1.33 -2.96 10.56
C CYS A 112 2.41 -2.15 11.28
N ARG A 113 2.77 -2.55 12.52
CA ARG A 113 3.75 -1.83 13.33
C ARG A 113 5.19 -2.26 13.01
N GLY A 114 6.13 -1.40 13.36
CA GLY A 114 7.56 -1.63 13.27
C GLY A 114 8.20 -1.13 11.98
N HIS A 115 9.50 -0.86 12.08
CA HIS A 115 10.32 -0.41 10.96
C HIS A 115 10.46 -1.50 9.90
N ARG A 116 10.00 -1.22 8.67
CA ARG A 116 9.98 -2.16 7.54
C ARG A 116 10.23 -1.43 6.23
N LEU A 117 10.71 -2.18 5.24
CA LEU A 117 10.62 -1.81 3.84
C LEU A 117 9.19 -2.15 3.39
N GLY A 118 8.42 -1.13 3.01
CA GLY A 118 7.00 -1.27 2.71
C GLY A 118 6.72 -1.42 1.22
N LEU A 119 5.99 -2.46 0.82
CA LEU A 119 5.40 -2.60 -0.51
C LEU A 119 3.94 -3.04 -0.38
N PRO A 120 2.99 -2.63 -1.25
CA PRO A 120 1.62 -3.13 -1.16
C PRO A 120 1.57 -4.66 -1.22
N GLY A 121 1.08 -5.28 -0.13
CA GLY A 121 1.08 -6.73 0.05
C GLY A 121 2.45 -7.35 -0.16
N ASP A 122 3.50 -6.77 0.43
CA ASP A 122 4.87 -7.28 0.36
C ASP A 122 5.36 -7.53 -1.09
N GLY A 123 4.86 -6.72 -2.03
CA GLY A 123 5.22 -6.76 -3.45
C GLY A 123 4.39 -7.73 -4.29
N ILE A 124 3.23 -8.19 -3.79
CA ILE A 124 2.36 -9.14 -4.50
C ILE A 124 1.81 -8.59 -5.82
N LEU A 125 1.71 -7.27 -5.94
CA LEU A 125 1.25 -6.57 -7.15
C LEU A 125 2.40 -6.22 -8.12
N ALA A 126 3.64 -6.53 -7.78
CA ALA A 126 4.79 -6.22 -8.62
C ALA A 126 4.83 -7.12 -9.87
N LEU A 127 5.22 -6.51 -11.01
CA LEU A 127 5.50 -7.26 -12.22
C LEU A 127 6.68 -8.21 -12.01
N GLN A 128 6.76 -9.30 -12.78
CA GLN A 128 7.83 -10.28 -12.61
C GLN A 128 9.24 -9.65 -12.71
N THR A 129 9.44 -8.73 -13.66
CA THR A 129 10.72 -8.02 -13.83
C THR A 129 11.08 -7.16 -12.63
N ASP A 130 10.09 -6.56 -11.99
CA ASP A 130 10.29 -5.73 -10.80
C ASP A 130 10.51 -6.61 -9.57
N GLN A 131 9.81 -7.74 -9.46
CA GLN A 131 10.05 -8.72 -8.41
C GLN A 131 11.49 -9.25 -8.45
N GLU A 132 12.04 -9.56 -9.62
CA GLU A 132 13.41 -10.04 -9.74
C GLU A 132 14.44 -8.98 -9.28
N LYS A 133 14.25 -7.72 -9.67
CA LYS A 133 15.08 -6.59 -9.20
C LYS A 133 14.93 -6.39 -7.69
N CYS A 134 13.69 -6.41 -7.19
CA CYS A 134 13.35 -6.26 -5.78
C CYS A 134 14.02 -7.32 -4.92
N ILE A 135 13.90 -8.60 -5.28
CA ILE A 135 14.52 -9.71 -4.55
C ILE A 135 16.04 -9.52 -4.46
N ARG A 136 16.69 -9.05 -5.53
CA ARG A 136 18.12 -8.73 -5.50
C ARG A 136 18.42 -7.58 -4.52
N MET A 137 17.68 -6.47 -4.60
CA MET A 137 17.86 -5.31 -3.71
C MET A 137 17.57 -5.62 -2.23
N LEU A 138 16.61 -6.51 -1.96
CA LEU A 138 16.31 -7.00 -0.61
C LEU A 138 17.44 -7.87 -0.07
N LYS A 139 17.96 -8.78 -0.90
CA LYS A 139 19.07 -9.67 -0.54
C LYS A 139 20.37 -8.90 -0.29
N ASP A 140 20.72 -7.97 -1.19
CA ASP A 140 21.89 -7.10 -1.03
C ASP A 140 21.75 -6.18 0.19
N GLY A 141 20.51 -5.90 0.59
CA GLY A 141 20.15 -5.18 1.80
C GLY A 141 20.19 -5.96 3.11
N GLY A 142 20.40 -7.27 3.06
CA GLY A 142 20.38 -8.12 4.24
C GLY A 142 19.00 -8.25 4.89
N VAL A 143 17.92 -8.20 4.10
CA VAL A 143 16.56 -8.50 4.58
C VAL A 143 16.50 -9.98 4.98
N ASP A 144 16.13 -10.23 6.24
CA ASP A 144 16.12 -11.56 6.86
C ASP A 144 14.73 -11.96 7.39
N GLU A 145 13.73 -11.08 7.29
CA GLU A 145 12.34 -11.38 7.64
C GLU A 145 11.35 -10.80 6.61
N VAL A 146 10.28 -11.55 6.34
CA VAL A 146 9.18 -11.16 5.44
C VAL A 146 7.85 -11.42 6.15
N TYR A 147 6.99 -10.41 6.22
CA TYR A 147 5.68 -10.52 6.86
C TYR A 147 4.56 -10.17 5.88
N SER A 148 3.61 -11.11 5.75
CA SER A 148 2.26 -10.79 5.29
C SER A 148 1.40 -10.33 6.47
N HIS A 149 0.17 -9.87 6.22
CA HIS A 149 -0.78 -9.55 7.27
C HIS A 149 -2.22 -9.89 6.88
N ALA A 150 -3.07 -10.03 7.89
CA ALA A 150 -4.50 -10.27 7.71
C ALA A 150 -5.21 -9.09 7.03
N ASN A 151 -6.30 -9.37 6.32
CA ASN A 151 -7.11 -8.36 5.62
C ASN A 151 -6.32 -7.45 4.65
N CYS A 152 -5.35 -8.01 3.93
CA CYS A 152 -4.52 -7.27 2.99
C CYS A 152 -5.30 -6.84 1.73
N GLY A 153 -5.43 -5.52 1.52
CA GLY A 153 -6.09 -4.94 0.33
C GLY A 153 -5.37 -5.30 -0.97
N ALA A 154 -4.04 -5.30 -0.97
CA ALA A 154 -3.24 -5.68 -2.15
C ALA A 154 -3.42 -7.15 -2.52
N ALA A 155 -3.48 -8.06 -1.54
CA ALA A 155 -3.75 -9.47 -1.81
C ALA A 155 -5.19 -9.69 -2.32
N THR A 156 -6.16 -8.92 -1.82
CA THR A 156 -7.53 -8.93 -2.33
C THR A 156 -7.57 -8.50 -3.80
N LEU A 157 -6.84 -7.44 -4.16
CA LEU A 157 -6.72 -6.98 -5.54
C LEU A 157 -6.03 -8.04 -6.42
N ALA A 158 -4.92 -8.63 -5.95
CA ALA A 158 -4.20 -9.68 -6.66
C ALA A 158 -5.09 -10.90 -6.94
N LEU A 159 -5.86 -11.35 -5.93
CA LEU A 159 -6.78 -12.48 -6.08
C LEU A 159 -7.86 -12.19 -7.11
N ARG A 160 -8.48 -10.99 -7.07
CA ARG A 160 -9.53 -10.59 -8.02
C ARG A 160 -9.04 -10.52 -9.46
N ASN A 161 -7.78 -10.14 -9.64
CA ASN A 161 -7.16 -9.96 -10.96
C ASN A 161 -6.49 -11.23 -11.50
N THR A 162 -6.40 -12.30 -10.69
CA THR A 162 -5.78 -13.56 -11.10
C THR A 162 -6.87 -14.57 -11.51
N PRO A 163 -6.85 -15.08 -12.75
CA PRO A 163 -7.75 -16.15 -13.15
C PRO A 163 -7.63 -17.37 -12.22
N PRO A 164 -8.74 -18.04 -11.86
CA PRO A 164 -8.70 -19.18 -10.92
C PRO A 164 -7.71 -20.29 -11.31
N GLU A 165 -7.53 -20.54 -12.61
CA GLU A 165 -6.58 -21.52 -13.16
C GLU A 165 -5.10 -21.15 -12.98
N HIS A 166 -4.81 -19.89 -12.68
CA HIS A 166 -3.46 -19.38 -12.41
C HIS A 166 -3.17 -19.26 -10.92
N LEU A 167 -4.15 -19.52 -10.04
CA LEU A 167 -3.93 -19.51 -8.61
C LEU A 167 -3.16 -20.75 -8.16
N PRO A 168 -2.25 -20.62 -7.19
CA PRO A 168 -1.59 -21.78 -6.58
C PRO A 168 -2.59 -22.75 -5.97
N ILE A 169 -2.26 -24.04 -6.00
CA ILE A 169 -3.10 -25.08 -5.39
C ILE A 169 -3.30 -24.77 -3.90
N GLY A 170 -4.57 -24.73 -3.48
CA GLY A 170 -4.94 -24.49 -2.08
C GLY A 170 -5.22 -23.03 -1.74
N VAL A 171 -4.86 -22.07 -2.60
CA VAL A 171 -5.18 -20.66 -2.42
C VAL A 171 -6.63 -20.40 -2.81
N LYS A 172 -7.46 -19.99 -1.83
CA LYS A 172 -8.89 -19.70 -2.05
C LYS A 172 -9.28 -18.29 -1.61
N THR A 173 -8.54 -17.74 -0.67
CA THR A 173 -8.81 -16.43 -0.07
C THR A 173 -7.64 -15.47 -0.32
N ALA A 174 -7.88 -14.17 -0.10
CA ALA A 174 -6.84 -13.16 -0.20
C ALA A 174 -5.75 -13.40 0.86
N GLU A 175 -6.13 -13.91 2.02
CA GLU A 175 -5.20 -14.25 3.09
C GLU A 175 -4.31 -15.45 2.72
N ASP A 176 -4.87 -16.51 2.10
CA ASP A 176 -4.07 -17.62 1.58
C ASP A 176 -3.04 -17.13 0.56
N LEU A 177 -3.47 -16.22 -0.32
CA LEU A 177 -2.61 -15.66 -1.36
C LEU A 177 -1.50 -14.78 -0.76
N ALA A 178 -1.80 -13.96 0.24
CA ALA A 178 -0.82 -13.15 0.96
C ALA A 178 0.24 -14.03 1.65
N LYS A 179 -0.19 -15.06 2.39
CA LYS A 179 0.70 -16.03 3.05
C LYS A 179 1.57 -16.77 2.04
N TYR A 180 0.97 -17.27 0.95
CA TYR A 180 1.71 -17.95 -0.12
C TYR A 180 2.77 -17.07 -0.77
N HIS A 181 2.44 -15.81 -1.08
CA HIS A 181 3.38 -14.87 -1.68
C HIS A 181 4.55 -14.54 -0.75
N ALA A 182 4.26 -14.20 0.52
CA ALA A 182 5.28 -13.92 1.53
C ALA A 182 6.23 -15.11 1.74
N GLU A 183 5.70 -16.34 1.81
CA GLU A 183 6.52 -17.56 1.90
C GLU A 183 7.42 -17.74 0.66
N GLY A 184 6.90 -17.42 -0.53
CA GLY A 184 7.64 -17.46 -1.78
C GLY A 184 8.81 -16.47 -1.78
N VAL A 185 8.57 -15.24 -1.33
CA VAL A 185 9.59 -14.19 -1.20
C VAL A 185 10.63 -14.58 -0.14
N ALA A 186 10.20 -14.99 1.06
CA ALA A 186 11.09 -15.41 2.13
C ALA A 186 12.03 -16.54 1.70
N ARG A 187 11.52 -17.54 0.98
CA ARG A 187 12.30 -18.66 0.44
C ARG A 187 13.37 -18.22 -0.55
N LYS A 188 13.05 -17.25 -1.43
CA LYS A 188 14.03 -16.69 -2.40
C LYS A 188 15.15 -15.92 -1.69
N LEU A 189 14.85 -15.29 -0.55
CA LEU A 189 15.81 -14.54 0.25
C LEU A 189 16.62 -15.43 1.22
N GLY A 190 16.09 -16.60 1.60
CA GLY A 190 16.61 -17.36 2.75
C GLY A 190 16.23 -16.71 4.09
N ALA A 191 15.12 -15.95 4.09
CA ALA A 191 14.60 -15.21 5.23
C ALA A 191 13.55 -16.02 6.01
N LYS A 192 13.22 -15.56 7.22
CA LYS A 192 12.06 -16.04 7.97
C LYS A 192 10.78 -15.46 7.36
N CYS A 193 9.69 -16.20 7.45
CA CYS A 193 8.36 -15.75 7.06
C CYS A 193 7.46 -15.66 8.30
N GLY A 194 6.70 -14.58 8.41
CA GLY A 194 5.67 -14.39 9.42
C GLY A 194 4.35 -13.88 8.84
N HIS A 195 3.34 -13.82 9.69
CA HIS A 195 2.03 -13.25 9.37
C HIS A 195 1.53 -12.45 10.56
N THR A 196 1.16 -11.19 10.33
CA THR A 196 0.57 -10.32 11.35
C THR A 196 -0.94 -10.52 11.39
N GLU A 197 -1.46 -11.02 12.51
CA GLU A 197 -2.90 -11.22 12.72
C GLU A 197 -3.60 -9.90 13.01
N VAL A 198 -4.93 -9.85 12.82
CA VAL A 198 -5.73 -8.61 13.03
C VAL A 198 -5.54 -8.03 14.44
N CYS A 199 -5.43 -8.88 15.47
CA CYS A 199 -5.25 -8.43 16.85
C CYS A 199 -3.88 -7.78 17.14
N ASP A 200 -2.90 -7.98 16.26
CA ASP A 200 -1.56 -7.40 16.37
C ASP A 200 -1.42 -6.11 15.54
N MET A 201 -2.43 -5.77 14.74
CA MET A 201 -2.49 -4.52 13.98
C MET A 201 -2.94 -3.35 14.88
N SER A 202 -2.61 -2.11 14.51
CA SER A 202 -2.92 -0.94 15.34
C SER A 202 -4.41 -0.54 15.38
N GLY A 203 -5.28 -1.21 14.62
CA GLY A 203 -6.71 -0.96 14.53
C GLY A 203 -7.33 -1.63 13.30
N GLU A 204 -8.66 -1.63 13.21
CA GLU A 204 -9.38 -2.20 12.06
C GLU A 204 -9.55 -1.19 10.91
N VAL A 205 -9.62 0.10 11.21
CA VAL A 205 -9.80 1.18 10.24
C VAL A 205 -8.45 1.75 9.80
N HIS A 206 -8.29 2.02 8.50
CA HIS A 206 -7.16 2.78 7.98
C HIS A 206 -7.27 4.25 8.39
N ASN A 207 -6.27 4.76 9.10
CA ASN A 207 -6.20 6.13 9.59
C ASN A 207 -5.00 6.91 9.02
N GLU A 208 -4.46 6.45 7.91
CA GLU A 208 -3.31 7.03 7.23
C GLU A 208 -3.64 8.43 6.69
N ARG A 209 -2.77 9.40 6.98
CA ARG A 209 -2.80 10.76 6.43
C ARG A 209 -1.66 11.05 5.47
N ALA A 210 -0.73 10.11 5.35
CA ALA A 210 0.42 10.22 4.47
C ALA A 210 0.72 8.90 3.75
N ILE A 211 1.34 9.01 2.58
CA ILE A 211 2.10 7.95 1.93
C ILE A 211 3.57 8.39 2.01
N TYR A 212 4.36 7.73 2.84
CA TYR A 212 5.81 7.95 2.94
C TYR A 212 6.50 7.25 1.77
N PHE A 213 6.76 8.01 0.71
CA PHE A 213 7.39 7.54 -0.51
C PHE A 213 8.91 7.59 -0.35
N ASP A 214 9.48 6.45 0.01
CA ASP A 214 10.86 6.31 0.45
C ASP A 214 11.80 5.93 -0.69
N GLY A 215 12.53 6.94 -1.19
CA GLY A 215 13.63 6.78 -2.13
C GLY A 215 14.93 6.33 -1.50
N THR A 216 15.06 6.46 -0.17
CA THR A 216 16.29 6.16 0.58
C THR A 216 16.44 4.68 0.89
N GLY A 217 15.33 4.00 1.19
CA GLY A 217 15.28 2.64 1.73
C GLY A 217 15.60 2.57 3.22
N MET A 218 15.58 3.70 3.92
CA MET A 218 15.93 3.83 5.33
C MET A 218 14.78 4.37 6.18
N ALA A 219 13.68 4.84 5.58
CA ALA A 219 12.66 5.57 6.29
C ALA A 219 11.97 4.71 7.36
N ASN A 220 11.95 5.22 8.59
CA ASN A 220 11.22 4.68 9.73
C ASN A 220 10.32 5.76 10.34
N PRO A 221 9.14 6.03 9.76
CA PRO A 221 8.23 7.05 10.28
C PRO A 221 7.84 6.84 11.75
N GLU A 222 7.81 5.60 12.25
CA GLU A 222 7.52 5.31 13.67
C GLU A 222 8.58 5.82 14.65
N ALA A 223 9.79 6.13 14.17
CA ALA A 223 10.79 6.82 15.00
C ALA A 223 10.39 8.27 15.30
N LEU A 224 9.44 8.84 14.56
CA LEU A 224 8.93 10.20 14.69
C LEU A 224 7.46 10.18 15.14
N PRO A 225 7.15 10.08 16.44
CA PRO A 225 5.77 10.07 16.96
C PRO A 225 4.92 11.30 16.58
N GLU A 226 5.53 12.38 16.11
CA GLU A 226 4.87 13.60 15.64
C GLU A 226 4.28 13.43 14.24
N LEU A 227 4.77 12.46 13.47
CA LEU A 227 4.21 12.11 12.16
C LEU A 227 2.83 11.45 12.34
N PRO A 228 1.87 11.74 11.46
CA PRO A 228 0.61 11.02 11.46
C PRO A 228 0.82 9.57 11.04
N ALA A 229 -0.19 8.72 11.25
CA ALA A 229 -0.19 7.40 10.63
C ALA A 229 -0.06 7.55 9.10
N GLY A 230 0.63 6.63 8.46
CA GLY A 230 0.83 6.66 7.03
C GLY A 230 1.25 5.32 6.45
N PHE A 231 1.02 5.17 5.15
CA PHE A 231 1.53 4.05 4.40
C PHE A 231 3.03 4.21 4.19
N ILE A 232 3.81 3.14 4.31
CA ILE A 232 5.24 3.16 3.99
C ILE A 232 5.42 2.55 2.60
N TYR A 233 6.03 3.27 1.66
CA TYR A 233 6.29 2.76 0.33
C TYR A 233 7.75 2.92 -0.08
N SER A 234 8.52 1.83 -0.03
CA SER A 234 9.95 1.76 -0.34
C SER A 234 10.24 1.27 -1.77
N GLY A 235 9.25 1.33 -2.67
CA GLY A 235 9.36 0.91 -4.07
C GLY A 235 10.59 1.44 -4.82
N PRO A 236 10.94 2.73 -4.74
CA PRO A 236 12.08 3.27 -5.48
C PRO A 236 13.40 2.67 -5.01
N ALA A 237 13.59 2.57 -3.69
CA ALA A 237 14.79 1.97 -3.10
C ALA A 237 14.91 0.47 -3.39
N LEU A 238 13.80 -0.17 -3.78
CA LEU A 238 13.72 -1.59 -4.14
C LEU A 238 13.70 -1.83 -5.66
N GLY A 239 13.88 -0.79 -6.48
CA GLY A 239 14.01 -0.90 -7.92
C GLY A 239 12.70 -1.24 -8.65
N MET A 240 11.56 -0.82 -8.11
CA MET A 240 10.27 -0.85 -8.82
C MET A 240 10.34 0.06 -10.05
N SER A 241 9.62 -0.28 -11.12
CA SER A 241 9.50 0.60 -12.29
C SER A 241 8.65 1.83 -11.98
N GLU A 242 8.77 2.87 -12.79
CA GLU A 242 7.93 4.08 -12.66
C GLU A 242 6.45 3.76 -12.72
N GLU A 243 6.05 2.89 -13.65
CA GLU A 243 4.65 2.48 -13.82
C GLU A 243 4.13 1.75 -12.57
N ARG A 244 4.95 0.90 -11.95
CA ARG A 244 4.58 0.21 -10.72
C ARG A 244 4.52 1.17 -9.54
N MET A 245 5.46 2.10 -9.44
CA MET A 245 5.48 3.13 -8.40
C MET A 245 4.25 4.01 -8.44
N GLN A 246 3.88 4.48 -9.64
CA GLN A 246 2.65 5.22 -9.86
C GLN A 246 1.44 4.38 -9.41
N ALA A 247 1.27 3.16 -9.94
CA ALA A 247 0.11 2.33 -9.62
C ALA A 247 0.03 1.92 -8.12
N ASP A 248 1.16 1.83 -7.41
CA ASP A 248 1.19 1.60 -5.97
C ASP A 248 0.70 2.82 -5.19
N ILE A 249 1.16 4.02 -5.54
CA ILE A 249 0.67 5.28 -4.93
C ILE A 249 -0.85 5.41 -5.14
N GLU A 250 -1.32 5.11 -6.34
CA GLU A 250 -2.76 5.14 -6.68
C GLU A 250 -3.57 4.14 -5.85
N THR A 251 -3.02 2.93 -5.63
CA THR A 251 -3.65 1.90 -4.80
C THR A 251 -3.75 2.36 -3.34
N LEU A 252 -2.65 2.88 -2.78
CA LEU A 252 -2.61 3.35 -1.39
C LEU A 252 -3.53 4.56 -1.18
N ALA A 253 -3.52 5.51 -2.11
CA ALA A 253 -4.42 6.66 -2.08
C ALA A 253 -5.89 6.22 -2.16
N SER A 254 -6.23 5.27 -3.03
CA SER A 254 -7.59 4.73 -3.13
C SER A 254 -8.08 4.06 -1.85
N ILE A 255 -7.19 3.43 -1.08
CA ILE A 255 -7.53 2.86 0.24
C ILE A 255 -7.86 3.99 1.22
N ALA A 256 -6.99 5.00 1.34
CA ALA A 256 -7.21 6.13 2.23
C ALA A 256 -8.48 6.94 1.89
N LEU A 257 -8.72 7.17 0.60
CA LEU A 257 -9.85 7.96 0.09
C LEU A 257 -11.15 7.16 -0.07
N GLY A 258 -11.10 5.84 0.15
CA GLY A 258 -12.25 4.92 0.06
C GLY A 258 -12.91 4.61 1.40
N ASP A 259 -13.83 3.64 1.38
CA ASP A 259 -14.68 3.28 2.53
C ASP A 259 -13.93 2.61 3.69
N HIS A 260 -12.72 2.12 3.43
CA HIS A 260 -11.87 1.49 4.45
C HIS A 260 -10.96 2.49 5.19
N GLY A 261 -10.86 3.72 4.69
CA GLY A 261 -10.07 4.80 5.26
C GLY A 261 -10.92 6.01 5.66
N PHE A 262 -10.32 7.20 5.60
CA PHE A 262 -11.02 8.44 5.96
C PHE A 262 -12.00 8.96 4.91
N GLY A 263 -11.93 8.43 3.69
CA GLY A 263 -12.96 8.65 2.69
C GLY A 263 -13.08 10.12 2.27
N ASN A 264 -14.32 10.61 2.25
CA ASN A 264 -14.68 11.98 1.86
C ASN A 264 -14.15 13.09 2.79
N ARG A 265 -13.48 12.74 3.89
CA ARG A 265 -12.81 13.74 4.75
C ARG A 265 -11.61 14.38 4.06
N PHE A 266 -11.00 13.65 3.11
CA PHE A 266 -9.97 14.23 2.25
C PHE A 266 -10.60 15.19 1.22
N THR A 267 -10.17 16.45 1.22
CA THR A 267 -10.56 17.49 0.27
C THR A 267 -9.32 18.15 -0.33
N LYS A 268 -9.48 19.16 -1.20
CA LYS A 268 -8.33 19.92 -1.72
C LYS A 268 -7.58 20.68 -0.63
N GLU A 269 -8.30 21.12 0.38
CA GLU A 269 -7.78 21.89 1.52
C GLU A 269 -7.24 20.98 2.62
N LYS A 270 -7.61 19.70 2.60
CA LYS A 270 -7.17 18.66 3.54
C LYS A 270 -6.84 17.38 2.77
N PRO A 271 -5.79 17.39 1.94
CA PRO A 271 -5.46 16.25 1.10
C PRO A 271 -4.81 15.12 1.89
N LEU A 272 -4.72 13.95 1.26
CA LEU A 272 -3.74 12.93 1.62
C LEU A 272 -2.38 13.39 1.09
N TYR A 273 -1.32 13.29 1.91
CA TYR A 273 0.01 13.75 1.51
C TYR A 273 0.89 12.59 1.02
N VAL A 274 1.43 12.68 -0.19
CA VAL A 274 2.58 11.87 -0.60
C VAL A 274 3.82 12.63 -0.17
N VAL A 275 4.54 12.06 0.80
CA VAL A 275 5.72 12.65 1.43
C VAL A 275 6.95 11.93 0.88
N ILE A 276 7.70 12.60 0.01
CA ILE A 276 8.85 12.01 -0.67
C ILE A 276 10.11 12.25 0.15
N SER A 277 10.88 11.19 0.38
CA SER A 277 12.25 11.28 0.91
C SER A 277 13.23 10.78 -0.15
N ALA A 278 14.10 11.67 -0.62
CA ALA A 278 15.10 11.37 -1.66
C ALA A 278 16.53 11.51 -1.13
N LYS A 279 17.49 10.81 -1.75
CA LYS A 279 18.91 10.86 -1.40
C LYS A 279 19.63 12.10 -1.95
N ASP A 280 19.14 12.62 -3.05
CA ASP A 280 19.70 13.74 -3.80
C ASP A 280 18.62 14.42 -4.65
N GLU A 281 18.99 15.54 -5.29
CA GLU A 281 18.09 16.34 -6.13
C GLU A 281 17.60 15.59 -7.38
N GLU A 282 18.44 14.77 -8.00
CA GLU A 282 18.09 14.01 -9.20
C GLU A 282 16.98 12.99 -8.88
N GLN A 283 17.14 12.26 -7.78
CA GLN A 283 16.12 11.35 -7.29
C GLN A 283 14.86 12.12 -6.85
N LEU A 284 15.02 13.28 -6.20
CA LEU A 284 13.89 14.10 -5.76
C LEU A 284 13.00 14.51 -6.94
N GLU A 285 13.60 15.01 -8.02
CA GLU A 285 12.91 15.42 -9.25
C GLU A 285 12.16 14.24 -9.86
N ALA A 286 12.84 13.11 -10.07
CA ALA A 286 12.25 11.91 -10.67
C ALA A 286 11.07 11.36 -9.85
N LEU A 287 11.22 11.26 -8.52
CA LEU A 287 10.15 10.75 -7.66
C LEU A 287 8.98 11.72 -7.54
N THR A 288 9.25 13.03 -7.59
CA THR A 288 8.19 14.05 -7.61
C THR A 288 7.32 13.91 -8.84
N GLU A 289 7.93 13.78 -10.03
CA GLU A 289 7.18 13.61 -11.28
C GLU A 289 6.27 12.37 -11.25
N ILE A 290 6.77 11.24 -10.73
CA ILE A 290 6.00 9.99 -10.60
C ILE A 290 4.83 10.17 -9.64
N ALA A 291 5.06 10.78 -8.48
CA ALA A 291 4.04 10.99 -7.47
C ALA A 291 2.96 11.99 -7.93
N GLU A 292 3.35 13.05 -8.64
CA GLU A 292 2.41 14.04 -9.18
C GLU A 292 1.49 13.40 -10.24
N LYS A 293 2.05 12.62 -11.17
CA LYS A 293 1.26 11.85 -12.15
C LYS A 293 0.24 10.93 -11.47
N ALA A 294 0.64 10.23 -10.42
CA ALA A 294 -0.26 9.39 -9.64
C ALA A 294 -1.38 10.21 -8.96
N ALA A 295 -1.04 11.39 -8.43
CA ALA A 295 -1.96 12.26 -7.69
C ALA A 295 -3.02 12.95 -8.57
N GLU A 296 -2.75 13.19 -9.85
CA GLU A 296 -3.64 13.92 -10.78
C GLU A 296 -5.07 13.36 -10.81
N GLN A 297 -5.23 12.04 -10.78
CA GLN A 297 -6.55 11.39 -10.86
C GLN A 297 -7.43 11.64 -9.63
N PHE A 298 -6.84 12.08 -8.52
CA PHE A 298 -7.57 12.37 -7.28
C PHE A 298 -8.04 13.82 -7.19
N HIS A 299 -7.93 14.58 -8.27
CA HIS A 299 -8.51 15.92 -8.43
C HIS A 299 -8.15 16.89 -7.29
N GLY A 300 -6.91 16.83 -6.82
CA GLY A 300 -6.36 17.65 -5.74
C GLY A 300 -6.62 17.14 -4.32
N ARG A 301 -7.27 15.99 -4.14
CA ARG A 301 -7.44 15.33 -2.82
C ARG A 301 -6.17 14.57 -2.37
N VAL A 302 -5.17 14.49 -3.25
CA VAL A 302 -3.82 14.00 -2.95
C VAL A 302 -2.86 15.12 -3.31
N ALA A 303 -1.96 15.46 -2.40
CA ALA A 303 -0.92 16.47 -2.58
C ALA A 303 0.46 15.85 -2.42
N VAL A 304 1.43 16.35 -3.16
CA VAL A 304 2.82 15.88 -3.14
C VAL A 304 3.69 16.97 -2.54
N ASP A 305 4.56 16.59 -1.61
CA ASP A 305 5.62 17.46 -1.10
C ASP A 305 6.82 16.58 -0.70
N SER A 306 8.01 17.17 -0.68
CA SER A 306 9.25 16.40 -0.74
C SER A 306 10.39 17.05 0.02
N PHE A 307 11.38 16.23 0.36
CA PHE A 307 12.63 16.69 0.97
C PHE A 307 13.78 15.72 0.65
N ILE A 308 15.01 16.23 0.76
CA ILE A 308 16.22 15.42 0.70
C ILE A 308 16.56 14.94 2.11
N ALA A 309 16.59 13.63 2.29
CA ALA A 309 17.03 12.96 3.50
C ALA A 309 18.52 12.63 3.38
N LYS A 310 19.36 13.42 4.05
CA LYS A 310 20.83 13.31 4.01
C LYS A 310 21.37 12.37 5.07
#